data_AF-A0A1Y6FSY2-F1
#
_entry.id   AF-A0A1Y6FSY2-F1
#
_cell.length_a   1.000
_cell.length_b   1.000
_cell.length_c   1.000
_cell.angle_alpha   90.00
_cell.angle_beta   90.00
_cell.angle_gamma   90.00
#
_symmetry.space_group_name_H-M   'P 1'
#
loop_
_entity.id
_entity.type
_entity.pdbx_description
1 polymer ?
#
loop_
_entity_poly.entity_id
_entity_poly.type
_entity_poly.pdbx_seq_one_letter_code
_entity_poly.pdbx_strand_id
1 'polypeptide(L)'
;MLNVVTKEILSDGGKLGMSDNTASKATAKMHFMLKSTPPRTTFHQDMTGEERDIMLKHITYWTDKQNQGIALVFGPVLNPSAPHGLAIIEVENEAQVPKLIEEDPAVIAGIMKTEFYPMKAMLPKQHA
;
A
#
# COMPACT_ATOMS: atom_id res chain seq x y z
N MET A 1 -61.16 -11.38 -13.20
CA MET A 1 -61.59 -12.26 -12.10
C MET A 1 -61.56 -13.69 -12.59
N LEU A 2 -60.70 -14.55 -12.06
CA LEU A 2 -61.07 -15.93 -11.70
C LEU A 2 -59.98 -16.55 -10.81
N ASN A 3 -60.44 -17.09 -9.69
CA ASN A 3 -59.68 -17.80 -8.66
C ASN A 3 -59.17 -19.15 -9.21
N VAL A 4 -57.95 -19.62 -8.88
CA VAL A 4 -57.60 -20.51 -7.73
C VAL A 4 -58.72 -21.55 -7.47
N VAL A 5 -58.53 -22.88 -7.47
CA VAL A 5 -57.54 -23.73 -6.78
C VAL A 5 -57.58 -25.14 -7.42
N THR A 6 -56.42 -25.74 -7.71
CA THR A 6 -56.28 -27.20 -7.83
C THR A 6 -55.10 -27.69 -6.98
N LYS A 7 -55.47 -28.50 -5.99
CA LYS A 7 -54.81 -29.70 -5.42
C LYS A 7 -53.34 -30.06 -5.76
N GLU A 8 -52.60 -30.31 -4.67
CA GLU A 8 -51.78 -31.52 -4.36
C GLU A 8 -50.37 -31.74 -4.98
N ILE A 9 -49.42 -32.07 -4.06
CA ILE A 9 -48.21 -32.91 -4.16
C ILE A 9 -46.82 -32.23 -4.23
N LEU A 10 -46.20 -32.16 -3.03
CA LEU A 10 -44.81 -32.47 -2.62
C LEU A 10 -43.64 -32.27 -3.61
N SER A 11 -42.64 -31.45 -3.21
CA SER A 11 -41.25 -31.90 -3.04
C SER A 11 -40.35 -30.81 -2.42
N ASP A 12 -39.54 -31.25 -1.44
CA ASP A 12 -38.29 -30.69 -0.91
C ASP A 12 -38.19 -29.22 -0.46
N GLY A 13 -38.42 -29.02 0.84
CA GLY A 13 -38.11 -27.80 1.59
C GLY A 13 -37.06 -28.01 2.68
N GLY A 14 -35.92 -28.63 2.36
CA GLY A 14 -34.75 -28.66 3.25
C GLY A 14 -33.89 -27.40 3.08
N LYS A 15 -34.31 -26.26 3.65
CA LYS A 15 -33.46 -25.07 3.76
C LYS A 15 -32.41 -25.30 4.86
N LEU A 16 -31.23 -25.78 4.48
CA LEU A 16 -30.02 -25.61 5.28
C LEU A 16 -29.71 -24.11 5.30
N GLY A 17 -29.79 -23.51 6.48
CA GLY A 17 -29.28 -22.17 6.71
C GLY A 17 -27.76 -22.19 6.60
N MET A 18 -27.22 -21.79 5.44
CA MET A 18 -25.85 -21.28 5.38
C MET A 18 -25.86 -19.93 6.08
N SER A 19 -25.33 -19.89 7.30
CA SER A 19 -24.86 -18.65 7.88
C SER A 19 -23.80 -18.08 6.93
N ASP A 20 -24.07 -16.94 6.31
CA ASP A 20 -23.06 -16.12 5.65
C ASP A 20 -22.06 -15.65 6.70
N ASN A 21 -21.08 -16.50 6.99
CA ASN A 21 -19.93 -16.14 7.79
C ASN A 21 -18.94 -15.43 6.88
N THR A 22 -19.30 -14.22 6.43
CA THR A 22 -18.40 -13.29 5.75
C THR A 22 -17.55 -12.53 6.77
N ALA A 23 -16.93 -13.26 7.69
CA ALA A 23 -15.70 -12.77 8.31
C ALA A 23 -14.65 -12.79 7.20
N SER A 24 -14.23 -11.61 6.73
CA SER A 24 -13.18 -11.51 5.73
C SER A 24 -11.97 -12.29 6.23
N LYS A 25 -11.57 -13.32 5.49
CA LYS A 25 -10.29 -13.98 5.71
C LYS A 25 -9.25 -12.91 5.42
N ALA A 26 -8.63 -12.36 6.47
CA ALA A 26 -7.59 -11.35 6.32
C ALA A 26 -6.59 -11.83 5.26
N THR A 27 -6.50 -11.09 4.15
CA THR A 27 -5.53 -11.37 3.11
C THR A 27 -4.14 -11.25 3.73
N ALA A 28 -3.27 -12.22 3.48
CA ALA A 28 -1.90 -12.14 3.97
C ALA A 28 -1.27 -10.89 3.37
N LYS A 29 -0.86 -9.97 4.24
CA LYS A 29 -0.22 -8.72 3.84
C LYS A 29 1.07 -8.99 3.07
N MET A 30 1.29 -8.21 2.02
CA MET A 30 2.49 -8.27 1.19
C MET A 30 3.42 -7.11 1.54
N HIS A 31 4.73 -7.36 1.45
CA HIS A 31 5.73 -6.37 1.80
C HIS A 31 6.59 -6.04 0.60
N PHE A 32 6.94 -4.77 0.45
CA PHE A 32 7.78 -4.28 -0.65
C PHE A 32 8.82 -3.31 -0.14
N MET A 33 10.01 -3.40 -0.74
CA MET A 33 11.02 -2.36 -0.64
C MET A 33 10.86 -1.42 -1.83
N LEU A 34 10.77 -0.13 -1.54
CA LEU A 34 10.83 0.95 -2.51
C LEU A 34 12.19 1.62 -2.38
N LYS A 35 12.86 1.78 -3.51
CA LYS A 35 14.12 2.53 -3.63
C LYS A 35 13.89 3.72 -4.53
N SER A 36 14.12 4.90 -4.00
CA SER A 36 14.00 6.14 -4.77
C SER A 36 15.37 6.74 -5.05
N THR A 37 15.64 7.07 -6.31
CA THR A 37 16.91 7.62 -6.74
C THR A 37 16.76 9.14 -6.92
N PRO A 38 17.50 9.97 -6.17
CA PRO A 38 17.48 11.43 -6.36
C PRO A 38 18.09 11.81 -7.72
N PRO A 39 17.88 13.05 -8.20
CA PRO A 39 18.32 13.44 -9.54
C PRO A 39 19.84 13.61 -9.64
N ARG A 40 20.52 13.73 -8.48
CA ARG A 40 21.98 13.84 -8.34
C ARG A 40 22.42 13.37 -6.95
N THR A 41 23.68 12.98 -6.80
CA THR A 41 24.22 12.45 -5.53
C THR A 41 24.29 13.52 -4.43
N THR A 42 24.51 14.78 -4.80
CA THR A 42 24.58 15.93 -3.87
C THR A 42 23.22 16.48 -3.47
N PHE A 43 22.11 15.92 -3.96
CA PHE A 43 20.77 16.48 -3.83
C PHE A 43 20.40 16.85 -2.38
N HIS A 44 20.69 15.96 -1.43
CA HIS A 44 20.45 16.19 0.00
C HIS A 44 21.21 17.40 0.59
N GLN A 45 22.23 17.90 -0.09
CA GLN A 45 23.09 19.02 0.30
C GLN A 45 22.73 20.31 -0.45
N ASP A 46 22.32 20.20 -1.70
CA ASP A 46 22.24 21.33 -2.65
C ASP A 46 20.85 21.52 -3.30
N MET A 47 19.77 21.07 -2.66
CA MET A 47 18.40 21.35 -3.10
C MET A 47 18.13 22.86 -3.27
N THR A 48 17.55 23.23 -4.41
CA THR A 48 16.93 24.55 -4.61
C THR A 48 15.77 24.77 -3.63
N GLY A 49 15.24 25.99 -3.57
CA GLY A 49 14.03 26.27 -2.78
C GLY A 49 12.84 25.42 -3.22
N GLU A 50 12.60 25.35 -4.54
CA GLU A 50 11.51 24.58 -5.13
C GLU A 50 11.66 23.06 -4.89
N GLU A 51 12.86 22.51 -5.08
CA GLU A 51 13.13 21.10 -4.81
C GLU A 51 12.89 20.76 -3.33
N ARG A 52 13.27 21.65 -2.41
CA ARG A 52 13.04 21.48 -0.98
C ARG A 52 11.55 21.51 -0.63
N ASP A 53 10.78 22.40 -1.24
CA ASP A 53 9.33 22.45 -1.04
C ASP A 53 8.63 21.17 -1.52
N ILE A 54 9.08 20.60 -2.63
CA ILE A 54 8.59 19.29 -3.11
C ILE A 54 8.98 18.18 -2.12
N MET A 55 10.22 18.16 -1.65
CA MET A 55 10.67 17.15 -0.70
C MET A 55 9.94 17.22 0.64
N LEU A 56 9.53 18.40 1.10
CA LEU A 56 8.66 18.54 2.27
C LEU A 56 7.29 17.88 2.05
N LYS A 57 6.68 18.07 0.87
CA LYS A 57 5.42 17.40 0.52
C LYS A 57 5.58 15.88 0.43
N HIS A 58 6.69 15.41 -0.14
CA HIS A 58 7.05 13.99 -0.18
C HIS A 58 7.16 13.40 1.23
N ILE A 59 7.85 14.09 2.15
CA ILE A 59 7.97 13.64 3.55
C ILE A 59 6.59 13.59 4.22
N THR A 60 5.76 14.61 4.05
CA THR A 60 4.38 14.61 4.59
C THR A 60 3.57 13.44 4.05
N TYR A 61 3.62 13.18 2.74
CA TYR A 61 2.92 12.05 2.11
C TYR A 61 3.31 10.70 2.74
N TRP A 62 4.61 10.43 2.86
CA TRP A 62 5.08 9.16 3.45
C TRP A 62 4.86 9.07 4.96
N THR A 63 4.88 10.20 5.66
CA THR A 63 4.48 10.28 7.08
C THR A 63 3.01 9.88 7.23
N ASP A 64 2.12 10.36 6.36
CA ASP A 64 0.71 9.98 6.39
C ASP A 64 0.50 8.49 6.09
N LYS A 65 1.27 7.91 5.15
CA LYS A 65 1.26 6.46 4.90
C LYS A 65 1.79 5.67 6.09
N GLN A 66 2.79 6.19 6.80
CA GLN A 66 3.30 5.55 8.02
C GLN A 66 2.24 5.58 9.13
N ASN A 67 1.54 6.69 9.32
CA ASN A 67 0.44 6.82 10.28
C ASN A 67 -0.73 5.86 9.98
N GLN A 68 -0.93 5.51 8.71
CA GLN A 68 -1.92 4.52 8.27
C GLN A 68 -1.43 3.05 8.40
N GLY A 69 -0.19 2.84 8.85
CA GLY A 69 0.42 1.51 8.91
C GLY A 69 0.85 0.94 7.56
N ILE A 70 0.82 1.74 6.49
CA ILE A 70 1.23 1.32 5.13
C ILE A 70 2.76 1.38 5.03
N ALA A 71 3.40 2.48 5.43
CA ALA A 71 4.85 2.57 5.46
C ALA A 71 5.39 2.16 6.83
N LEU A 72 6.08 1.03 6.90
CA LEU A 72 6.66 0.53 8.15
C LEU A 72 7.90 1.34 8.53
N VAL A 73 8.74 1.66 7.55
CA VAL A 73 9.94 2.48 7.67
C VAL A 73 10.11 3.28 6.39
N PHE A 74 10.48 4.56 6.48
CA PHE A 74 10.92 5.31 5.32
C PHE A 74 11.98 6.36 5.69
N GLY A 75 12.82 6.75 4.73
CA GLY A 75 13.80 7.82 4.92
C GLY A 75 15.00 7.75 3.97
N PRO A 76 15.93 8.70 4.06
CA PRO A 76 17.15 8.71 3.28
C PRO A 76 18.14 7.64 3.78
N VAL A 77 18.69 6.88 2.85
CA VAL A 77 19.86 6.03 3.07
C VAL A 77 21.11 6.83 2.73
N LEU A 78 21.90 7.11 3.74
CA LEU A 78 23.12 7.93 3.66
C LEU A 78 24.33 7.11 3.16
N ASN A 79 24.16 6.40 2.05
CA ASN A 79 25.27 5.75 1.35
C ASN A 79 26.14 6.83 0.70
N PRO A 80 27.43 6.98 1.06
CA PRO A 80 28.28 8.06 0.54
C PRO A 80 28.46 8.05 -0.98
N SER A 81 28.46 6.87 -1.60
CA SER A 81 28.69 6.73 -3.05
C SER A 81 27.40 6.79 -3.87
N ALA A 82 26.25 6.50 -3.25
CA ALA A 82 24.97 6.39 -3.93
C ALA A 82 23.80 6.63 -2.94
N PRO A 83 23.62 7.87 -2.46
CA PRO A 83 22.51 8.20 -1.57
C PRO A 83 21.18 7.97 -2.28
N HIS A 84 20.20 7.44 -1.56
CA HIS A 84 18.88 7.09 -2.09
C HIS A 84 17.81 7.15 -1.00
N GLY A 85 16.54 7.22 -1.39
CA GLY A 85 15.42 6.98 -0.50
C GLY A 85 15.13 5.50 -0.34
N LEU A 86 14.68 5.10 0.85
CA LEU A 86 14.15 3.78 1.14
C LEU A 86 12.76 3.93 1.77
N ALA A 87 11.82 3.10 1.34
CA ALA A 87 10.62 2.80 2.11
C ALA A 87 10.37 1.29 2.14
N ILE A 88 10.00 0.75 3.30
CA ILE A 88 9.47 -0.59 3.46
C ILE A 88 7.98 -0.44 3.72
N ILE A 89 7.15 -0.99 2.82
CA ILE A 89 5.70 -0.85 2.89
C ILE A 89 5.03 -2.22 3.09
N GLU A 90 3.85 -2.18 3.71
CA GLU A 90 2.91 -3.29 3.85
C GLU A 90 1.61 -2.95 3.12
N VAL A 91 1.17 -3.83 2.21
CA VAL A 91 -0.01 -3.64 1.35
C VAL A 91 -0.88 -4.89 1.32
N GLU A 92 -2.16 -4.74 0.97
CA GLU A 92 -3.08 -5.89 0.83
C GLU A 92 -2.83 -6.69 -0.46
N ASN A 93 -2.35 -6.02 -1.49
CA ASN A 93 -2.06 -6.61 -2.78
C ASN A 93 -1.03 -5.75 -3.55
N GLU A 94 -0.31 -6.39 -4.46
CA GLU A 94 0.75 -5.77 -5.27
C GLU A 94 0.26 -4.58 -6.11
N ALA A 95 -0.99 -4.58 -6.56
CA ALA A 95 -1.54 -3.49 -7.39
C ALA A 95 -1.69 -2.15 -6.64
N GLN A 96 -1.53 -2.13 -5.31
CA GLN A 96 -1.45 -0.90 -4.53
C GLN A 96 -0.10 -0.18 -4.68
N VAL A 97 0.99 -0.92 -4.95
CA VAL A 97 2.35 -0.36 -4.94
C VAL A 97 2.55 0.70 -6.03
N PRO A 98 2.18 0.48 -7.31
CA PRO A 98 2.33 1.51 -8.34
C PRO A 98 1.55 2.78 -8.01
N LYS A 99 0.35 2.67 -7.44
CA LYS A 99 -0.49 3.82 -7.06
C LYS A 99 0.17 4.67 -5.97
N LEU A 100 0.74 4.03 -4.94
CA LEU A 100 1.48 4.73 -3.89
C LEU A 100 2.68 5.50 -4.45
N ILE A 101 3.34 4.94 -5.47
CA ILE A 101 4.49 5.58 -6.14
C ILE A 101 4.02 6.74 -7.03
N GLU A 102 2.96 6.56 -7.81
CA GLU A 102 2.41 7.57 -8.73
C GLU A 102 1.82 8.78 -7.98
N GLU A 103 1.37 8.59 -6.75
CA GLU A 103 0.84 9.65 -5.88
C GLU A 103 1.94 10.40 -5.09
N ASP A 104 3.18 9.93 -5.10
CA ASP A 104 4.29 10.57 -4.39
C ASP A 104 4.62 11.94 -5.04
N PRO A 105 4.57 13.05 -4.28
CA PRO A 105 4.88 14.39 -4.80
C PRO A 105 6.24 14.52 -5.50
N ALA A 106 7.27 13.79 -5.05
CA ALA A 106 8.60 13.85 -5.66
C ALA A 106 8.65 13.08 -7.00
N VAL A 107 7.82 12.05 -7.15
CA VAL A 107 7.65 11.30 -8.40
C VAL A 107 6.82 12.12 -9.39
N ILE A 108 5.71 12.70 -8.95
CA ILE A 108 4.85 13.58 -9.76
C ILE A 108 5.65 14.77 -10.32
N ALA A 109 6.50 15.39 -9.49
CA ALA A 109 7.34 16.50 -9.92
C ALA A 109 8.52 16.06 -10.82
N GLY A 110 8.72 14.75 -11.01
CA GLY A 110 9.80 14.20 -11.85
C GLY A 110 11.20 14.33 -11.25
N ILE A 111 11.31 14.65 -9.95
CA ILE A 111 12.62 14.82 -9.28
C ILE A 111 13.13 13.53 -8.65
N MET A 112 12.28 12.52 -8.47
CA MET A 112 12.68 11.19 -7.99
C MET A 112 12.10 10.10 -8.87
N LYS A 113 12.94 9.11 -9.21
CA LYS A 113 12.49 7.83 -9.79
C LYS A 113 12.42 6.80 -8.68
N THR A 114 11.31 6.09 -8.58
CA THR A 114 11.13 5.02 -7.58
C THR A 114 10.99 3.66 -8.27
N GLU A 115 11.74 2.69 -7.78
CA GLU A 115 11.66 1.28 -8.15
C GLU A 115 11.16 0.49 -6.94
N PHE A 116 10.46 -0.62 -7.15
CA PHE A 116 9.95 -1.46 -6.07
C PHE A 116 10.24 -2.94 -6.28
N TYR A 117 10.42 -3.66 -5.18
CA TYR A 117 10.74 -5.09 -5.17
C TYR A 117 10.01 -5.80 -4.03
N PRO A 118 9.46 -7.01 -4.27
CA PRO A 118 8.82 -7.78 -3.21
C PRO A 118 9.84 -8.17 -2.13
N MET A 119 9.44 -8.07 -0.87
CA MET A 119 10.25 -8.39 0.30
C MET A 119 9.60 -9.55 1.06
N LYS A 120 10.38 -10.60 1.34
CA LYS A 120 10.00 -11.61 2.33
C LYS A 120 10.31 -11.07 3.73
N ALA A 121 9.40 -10.25 4.25
CA ALA A 121 9.61 -9.57 5.53
C ALA A 121 9.50 -10.53 6.72
N MET A 122 10.39 -10.35 7.70
CA MET A 122 10.32 -10.97 9.02
C MET A 122 9.90 -9.90 10.02
N LEU A 123 8.62 -9.88 10.38
CA LEU A 123 8.09 -8.91 11.32
C LEU A 123 8.25 -9.38 12.78
N PRO A 124 8.35 -8.46 13.75
CA PRO A 124 8.22 -8.79 15.16
C PRO A 124 6.93 -9.56 15.43
N LYS A 125 6.95 -10.43 16.44
CA LYS A 125 5.69 -11.00 16.95
C LYS A 125 4.82 -9.85 17.45
N GLN A 126 3.60 -9.76 16.95
CA GLN A 126 2.62 -8.84 17.51
C GLN A 126 2.31 -9.32 18.93
N HIS A 127 2.59 -8.48 19.92
CA HIS A 127 2.12 -8.71 21.28
C HIS A 127 0.67 -8.25 21.32
N ALA A 128 -0.25 -9.22 21.41
CA ALA A 128 -1.67 -8.96 21.67
C ALA A 128 -1.88 -8.47 23.10
#